data_AF-A0A5N3P3M8-F1
#
_entry.id   AF-A0A5N3P3M8-F1
#
_cell.length_a   1.000
_cell.length_b   1.000
_cell.length_c   1.000
_cell.angle_alpha   90.00
_cell.angle_beta   90.00
_cell.angle_gamma   90.00
#
_symmetry.space_group_name_H-M   'P 1'
#
loop_
_entity.id
_entity.type
_entity.pdbx_description
1 polymer ?
#
loop_
_entity_poly.entity_id
_entity_poly.type
_entity_poly.pdbx_seq_one_letter_code
_entity_poly.pdbx_strand_id
1 'polypeptide(L)'
;MNEIVTSSTELFFKNDTLTYARAADFNVGWTTAPNVVLDMEFAHGPVSVFFKLVLGDKYAAVEIVQLVLSEHSAEDLFDAAAFALVLASARLQPLSRRFMHLSHCLRNVTQH
;
A
#
# COMPACT_ATOMS: atom_id res chain seq x y z
N MET A 1 -11.98 -2.32 -9.66
CA MET A 1 -10.53 -2.63 -9.77
C MET A 1 -9.82 -2.44 -8.43
N ASN A 2 -10.25 -1.50 -7.56
CA ASN A 2 -9.68 -1.32 -6.22
C ASN A 2 -9.83 -2.54 -5.29
N GLU A 3 -10.89 -3.33 -5.42
CA GLU A 3 -11.16 -4.50 -4.56
C GLU A 3 -10.00 -5.51 -4.44
N ILE A 4 -9.21 -5.73 -5.50
CA ILE A 4 -8.09 -6.68 -5.47
C ILE A 4 -6.89 -6.15 -4.68
N VAL A 5 -6.65 -4.84 -4.77
CA VAL A 5 -5.59 -4.18 -3.99
C VAL A 5 -6.04 -4.09 -2.55
N THR A 6 -7.26 -3.61 -2.30
CA THR A 6 -7.83 -3.49 -0.96
C THR A 6 -7.76 -4.83 -0.21
N SER A 7 -8.24 -5.93 -0.81
CA SER A 7 -8.22 -7.27 -0.17
C SER A 7 -6.81 -7.81 0.08
N SER A 8 -5.81 -7.45 -0.74
CA SER A 8 -4.42 -7.87 -0.53
C SER A 8 -3.70 -7.03 0.53
N THR A 9 -4.16 -5.81 0.79
CA THR A 9 -3.55 -4.86 1.72
C THR A 9 -4.27 -4.72 3.06
N GLU A 10 -5.50 -5.25 3.16
CA GLU A 10 -6.45 -5.07 4.28
C GLU A 10 -5.89 -5.48 5.65
N LEU A 11 -4.87 -6.33 5.70
CA LEU A 11 -4.25 -6.81 6.94
C LEU A 11 -2.98 -6.05 7.36
N PHE A 12 -2.47 -5.14 6.52
CA PHE A 12 -1.17 -4.51 6.75
C PHE A 12 -1.24 -2.99 6.93
N PHE A 13 -2.18 -2.32 6.26
CA PHE A 13 -2.32 -0.87 6.28
C PHE A 13 -3.74 -0.45 6.59
N LYS A 14 -3.90 0.72 7.23
CA LYS A 14 -5.21 1.32 7.46
C LYS A 14 -5.94 1.49 6.13
N ASN A 15 -7.27 1.48 6.18
CA ASN A 15 -8.08 1.58 4.97
C ASN A 15 -7.68 2.80 4.13
N ASP A 16 -7.71 2.65 2.80
CA ASP A 16 -7.40 3.69 1.81
C ASP A 16 -5.98 4.29 1.88
N THR A 17 -5.09 3.72 2.69
CA THR A 17 -3.69 4.16 2.80
C THR A 17 -2.84 3.72 1.61
N LEU A 18 -3.17 2.57 1.01
CA LEU A 18 -2.48 2.05 -0.15
C LEU A 18 -3.49 1.67 -1.23
N THR A 19 -3.37 2.29 -2.40
CA THR A 19 -4.34 2.16 -3.49
C THR A 19 -3.64 1.88 -4.82
N TYR A 20 -4.38 1.31 -5.75
CA TYR A 20 -3.98 1.28 -7.16
C TYR A 20 -4.17 2.67 -7.75
N ALA A 21 -3.10 3.25 -8.31
CA ALA A 21 -3.11 4.64 -8.72
C ALA A 21 -3.68 4.84 -10.13
N ARG A 22 -3.01 4.29 -11.15
CA ARG A 22 -3.26 4.68 -12.55
C ARG A 22 -3.19 3.54 -13.54
N ALA A 23 -2.08 2.81 -13.59
CA ALA A 23 -1.83 1.80 -14.61
C ALA A 23 -1.15 0.55 -14.06
N ALA A 24 -1.22 -0.50 -14.85
CA ALA A 24 -0.51 -1.74 -14.65
C ALA A 24 0.13 -2.11 -15.98
N ASP A 25 1.34 -2.61 -15.94
CA ASP A 25 2.09 -3.07 -17.09
C ASP A 25 2.53 -4.53 -16.87
N PHE A 26 2.76 -5.23 -17.97
CA PHE A 26 3.28 -6.59 -17.95
C PHE A 26 4.34 -6.72 -19.02
N ASN A 27 5.57 -6.95 -18.58
CA ASN A 27 6.70 -7.08 -19.48
C ASN A 27 7.04 -8.55 -19.70
N VAL A 28 7.09 -8.96 -20.96
CA VAL A 28 7.59 -10.28 -21.38
C VAL A 28 8.65 -10.07 -22.44
N GLY A 29 9.86 -10.51 -22.13
CA GLY A 29 10.93 -10.61 -23.11
C GLY A 29 11.23 -12.06 -23.43
N TRP A 30 11.70 -12.31 -24.65
CA TRP A 30 12.12 -13.65 -25.08
C TRP A 30 13.29 -14.22 -24.26
N THR A 31 14.11 -13.35 -23.66
CA THR A 31 15.29 -13.71 -22.87
C THR A 31 15.25 -13.16 -21.44
N THR A 32 14.21 -12.42 -21.07
CA THR A 32 14.07 -11.82 -19.73
C THR A 32 12.89 -12.43 -18.99
N ALA A 33 13.07 -12.67 -17.69
CA ALA A 33 11.98 -13.16 -16.85
C ALA A 33 10.80 -12.17 -16.90
N PRO A 34 9.55 -12.67 -17.01
CA PRO A 34 8.39 -11.81 -17.05
C PRO A 34 8.24 -11.07 -15.73
N ASN A 35 7.69 -9.86 -15.78
CA ASN A 35 7.30 -9.12 -14.57
C ASN A 35 5.99 -8.38 -14.75
N VAL A 36 5.30 -8.18 -13.63
CA VAL A 36 4.11 -7.33 -13.53
C VAL A 36 4.52 -6.06 -12.81
N VAL A 37 4.10 -4.92 -13.32
CA VAL A 37 4.35 -3.60 -12.73
C VAL A 37 3.01 -2.97 -12.40
N LEU A 38 2.83 -2.55 -11.15
CA LEU A 38 1.61 -1.88 -10.70
C LEU A 38 1.95 -0.46 -10.25
N ASP A 39 1.26 0.55 -10.78
CA ASP A 39 1.32 1.90 -10.25
C ASP A 39 0.47 1.97 -8.98
N MET A 40 1.14 2.28 -7.88
CA MET A 40 0.56 2.33 -6.54
C MET A 40 0.65 3.75 -5.98
N GLU A 41 -0.31 4.11 -5.15
CA GLU A 41 -0.28 5.33 -4.34
C GLU A 41 -0.32 4.94 -2.86
N PHE A 42 0.61 5.50 -2.09
CA PHE A 42 0.53 5.54 -0.64
C PHE A 42 0.08 6.93 -0.22
N ALA A 43 -1.05 7.05 0.47
CA ALA A 43 -1.57 8.32 0.96
C ALA A 43 -1.81 8.23 2.48
N HIS A 44 -1.08 9.01 3.27
CA HIS A 44 -1.27 9.05 4.72
C HIS A 44 -0.89 10.42 5.31
N GLY A 45 -1.86 11.07 5.97
CA GLY A 45 -1.66 12.40 6.52
C GLY A 45 -1.34 13.41 5.41
N PRO A 46 -0.24 14.18 5.52
CA PRO A 46 0.15 15.16 4.51
C PRO A 46 1.02 14.58 3.38
N VAL A 47 1.24 13.26 3.34
CA VAL A 47 2.18 12.62 2.41
C VAL A 47 1.42 11.75 1.42
N SER A 48 1.68 11.98 0.13
CA SER A 48 1.34 11.08 -0.97
C SER A 48 2.60 10.62 -1.69
N VAL A 49 2.75 9.30 -1.89
CA VAL A 49 3.87 8.71 -2.63
C VAL A 49 3.32 7.85 -3.76
N PHE A 50 3.68 8.20 -4.99
CA PHE A 50 3.44 7.38 -6.17
C PHE A 50 4.65 6.51 -6.42
N PHE A 51 4.44 5.21 -6.50
CA PHE A 51 5.52 4.25 -6.70
C PHE A 51 5.06 3.09 -7.57
N LYS A 52 6.02 2.44 -8.21
CA LYS A 52 5.78 1.19 -8.94
C LYS A 52 6.12 0.01 -8.05
N LEU A 53 5.18 -0.93 -7.94
CA LEU A 53 5.44 -2.25 -7.39
C LEU A 53 5.74 -3.20 -8.55
N VAL A 54 7.00 -3.64 -8.63
CA VAL A 54 7.46 -4.60 -9.64
C VAL A 54 7.49 -5.99 -9.02
N LEU A 55 6.74 -6.92 -9.60
CA LEU A 55 6.67 -8.32 -9.20
C LEU A 55 7.33 -9.16 -10.30
N GLY A 56 8.57 -9.59 -10.03
CA GLY A 56 9.32 -10.50 -10.90
C GLY A 56 9.18 -11.96 -10.47
N ASP A 57 9.92 -12.85 -11.14
CA ASP A 57 9.87 -14.30 -10.90
C ASP A 57 10.27 -14.70 -9.47
N LYS A 58 11.30 -14.05 -8.92
CA LYS A 58 11.91 -14.37 -7.61
C LYS A 58 12.19 -13.13 -6.78
N TYR A 59 11.73 -11.97 -7.22
CA TYR A 59 11.96 -10.70 -6.53
C TYR A 59 10.72 -9.81 -6.59
N ALA A 60 10.62 -8.91 -5.61
CA ALA A 60 9.74 -7.77 -5.66
C ALA A 60 10.60 -6.50 -5.49
N ALA A 61 10.27 -5.45 -6.21
CA ALA A 61 10.94 -4.16 -6.11
C ALA A 61 9.92 -3.03 -5.98
N VAL A 62 10.35 -1.94 -5.33
CA VAL A 62 9.60 -0.71 -5.18
C VAL A 62 10.41 0.41 -5.81
N GLU A 63 9.84 1.09 -6.79
CA GLU A 63 10.44 2.25 -7.44
C GLU A 63 9.61 3.49 -7.11
N ILE A 64 10.18 4.44 -6.35
CA ILE A 64 9.50 5.69 -6.02
C ILE A 64 9.54 6.59 -7.25
N VAL A 65 8.36 6.95 -7.78
CA VAL A 65 8.22 7.82 -8.94
C VAL A 65 8.10 9.27 -8.52
N GLN A 66 7.26 9.54 -7.51
CA GLN A 66 7.00 10.89 -7.05
C GLN A 66 6.58 10.89 -5.58
N LEU A 67 7.05 11.89 -4.85
CA LEU A 67 6.61 12.20 -3.49
C LEU A 67 5.97 13.59 -3.51
N VAL A 68 4.79 13.70 -2.91
CA VAL A 68 4.03 14.94 -2.78
C VAL A 68 3.76 15.18 -1.30
N LEU A 69 4.08 16.38 -0.84
CA LEU A 69 3.72 16.88 0.47
C LEU A 69 2.61 17.92 0.31
N SER A 70 1.61 17.88 1.17
CA SER A 70 0.58 18.93 1.19
C SER A 70 1.20 20.27 1.57
N GLU A 71 0.66 21.38 1.03
CA GLU A 71 1.13 22.78 1.12
C GLU A 71 1.43 23.31 2.54
N HIS A 72 1.00 22.61 3.59
CA HIS A 72 1.25 22.96 5.00
C HIS A 72 2.38 22.15 5.65
N SER A 73 3.11 21.36 4.87
CA SER A 73 4.25 20.57 5.33
C SER A 73 5.50 21.42 5.28
N ALA A 74 6.31 21.43 6.34
CA ALA A 74 7.65 22.02 6.28
C ALA A 74 8.55 21.11 5.40
N GLU A 75 8.56 21.36 4.09
CA GLU A 75 9.31 20.57 3.09
C GLU A 75 10.78 20.39 3.48
N ASP A 76 11.41 21.43 4.02
CA ASP A 76 12.82 21.43 4.46
C ASP A 76 13.12 20.48 5.64
N LEU A 77 12.08 20.03 6.36
CA LEU A 77 12.21 19.11 7.50
C LEU A 77 11.78 17.68 7.16
N PHE A 78 11.32 17.44 5.92
CA PHE A 78 10.83 16.13 5.54
C PHE A 78 11.95 15.27 4.94
N ASP A 79 12.43 14.30 5.72
CA ASP A 79 13.47 13.37 5.32
C ASP A 79 12.98 11.90 5.35
N ALA A 80 13.89 10.97 5.07
CA ALA A 80 13.58 9.54 5.09
C ALA A 80 13.14 9.04 6.48
N ALA A 81 13.61 9.65 7.57
CA ALA A 81 13.22 9.27 8.92
C ALA A 81 11.80 9.74 9.25
N ALA A 82 11.45 10.97 8.88
CA ALA A 82 10.10 11.50 8.96
C ALA A 82 9.14 10.63 8.13
N PHE A 83 9.51 10.26 6.91
CA PHE A 83 8.71 9.35 6.08
C PHE A 83 8.54 7.97 6.72
N ALA A 84 9.59 7.40 7.30
CA ALA A 84 9.49 6.10 7.99
C ALA A 84 8.50 6.13 9.17
N LEU A 85 8.40 7.25 9.88
CA LEU A 85 7.40 7.43 10.95
C LEU A 85 5.97 7.48 10.39
N VAL A 86 5.76 8.21 9.29
CA VAL A 86 4.46 8.27 8.60
C VAL A 86 4.05 6.87 8.09
N LEU A 87 4.99 6.13 7.50
CA LEU A 87 4.74 4.75 7.05
C LEU A 87 4.39 3.83 8.23
N ALA A 88 5.09 3.97 9.36
CA ALA A 88 4.83 3.19 10.56
C ALA A 88 3.45 3.51 11.17
N SER A 89 3.03 4.78 11.19
CA SER A 89 1.72 5.18 11.71
C SER A 89 0.57 4.71 10.82
N ALA A 90 0.84 4.47 9.54
CA ALA A 90 -0.15 4.01 8.57
C ALA A 90 -0.42 2.50 8.65
N ARG A 91 0.49 1.73 9.26
CA ARG A 91 0.32 0.29 9.46
C ARG A 91 -0.84 -0.02 10.40
N LEU A 92 -1.55 -1.12 10.14
CA LEU A 92 -2.47 -1.68 11.12
C LEU A 92 -1.65 -2.26 12.27
N GLN A 93 -2.05 -1.92 13.49
CA GLN A 93 -1.51 -2.58 14.68
C GLN A 93 -2.01 -4.04 14.64
N PRO A 94 -1.14 -5.04 14.89
CA PRO A 94 -1.60 -6.41 15.04
C PRO A 94 -2.71 -6.43 16.07
N LEU A 95 -3.87 -6.99 15.71
CA LEU A 95 -4.94 -7.22 16.68
C LEU A 95 -4.32 -7.97 17.87
N SER A 96 -4.34 -7.34 19.04
CA SER A 96 -3.81 -7.97 20.24
C SER A 96 -4.39 -9.39 20.36
N ARG A 97 -3.56 -10.38 20.72
CA ARG A 97 -3.94 -11.82 20.79
C ARG A 97 -5.27 -12.08 21.51
N ARG A 98 -5.70 -11.16 22.37
CA ARG A 98 -6.98 -11.16 23.09
C ARG A 98 -8.22 -11.14 22.16
N PHE A 99 -8.13 -10.59 20.95
CA PHE A 99 -9.24 -10.54 19.99
C PHE A 99 -9.25 -11.70 19.00
N MET A 100 -8.18 -12.50 18.92
CA MET A 100 -8.05 -13.58 17.94
C MET A 100 -9.02 -14.75 18.20
N HIS A 101 -9.56 -14.86 19.41
CA HIS A 101 -10.54 -15.91 19.78
C HIS A 101 -12.00 -15.53 19.47
N LEU A 102 -12.28 -14.29 19.05
CA LEU A 102 -13.67 -13.82 18.79
C LEU A 102 -14.01 -13.63 17.30
N SER A 103 -13.05 -13.77 16.39
CA SER A 103 -13.23 -13.42 14.97
C SER A 103 -13.95 -14.47 14.12
N HIS A 104 -14.47 -15.57 14.68
CA HIS A 104 -15.23 -16.55 13.89
C HIS A 104 -16.70 -16.15 13.65
N CYS A 105 -17.26 -15.20 14.39
CA CYS A 105 -18.68 -14.84 14.24
C CYS A 105 -18.88 -13.33 14.23
N LEU A 106 -18.66 -12.66 13.10
CA LEU A 106 -19.32 -11.38 12.79
C LEU A 106 -19.14 -11.04 11.30
N ARG A 107 -20.00 -11.61 10.45
CA ARG A 107 -20.90 -10.86 9.55
C ARG A 107 -21.65 -11.79 8.57
N ASN A 108 -22.62 -12.52 9.12
CA ASN A 108 -23.88 -12.81 8.43
C ASN A 108 -24.97 -11.97 9.10
N VAL A 109 -25.10 -10.69 8.72
CA VAL A 109 -26.28 -9.82 8.84
C VAL A 109 -25.97 -8.66 7.89
N THR A 110 -26.64 -8.49 6.75
CA THR A 110 -28.02 -7.96 6.69
C THR A 110 -28.84 -8.60 5.56
N GLN A 111 -29.99 -9.15 5.94
CA GLN A 111 -31.14 -9.32 5.05
C GLN A 111 -31.85 -7.97 4.91
N HIS A 112 -32.17 -7.55 3.68
CA HIS A 112 -33.52 -7.22 3.19
C HIS A 112 -33.48 -6.80 1.73
#